data_AF-A0A2D9MVL0-F1
#
_entry.id   AF-A0A2D9MVL0-F1
#
_cell.length_a   1.000
_cell.length_b   1.000
_cell.length_c   1.000
_cell.angle_alpha   90.00
_cell.angle_beta   90.00
_cell.angle_gamma   90.00
#
_symmetry.space_group_name_H-M   'P 1'
#
loop_
_entity.id
_entity.type
_entity.pdbx_description
1 polymer ?
#
loop_
_entity_poly.entity_id
_entity_poly.type
_entity_poly.pdbx_seq_one_letter_code
_entity_poly.pdbx_strand_id
1 'polypeptide(L)'
;MLFVGDSIFMPDFGTARCDFPGGSARDLYSSAQRLLQLPKSTKVFVGHDYGPGGRPIAWETTIEKQKEENIHINDGVQISEFVSVREARDAGLSLPKMIIPSIQINMRAGSAS
;
A
#
# COMPACT_ATOMS: atom_id res chain seq x y z
N MET A 1 10.30 -7.18 -12.82
CA MET A 1 10.19 -6.08 -11.83
C MET A 1 8.76 -5.58 -11.83
N LEU A 2 8.29 -5.02 -10.72
CA LEU A 2 6.91 -4.56 -10.53
C LEU A 2 6.92 -3.20 -9.81
N PHE A 3 6.15 -2.24 -10.32
CA PHE A 3 5.86 -0.97 -9.64
C PHE A 3 4.44 -1.03 -9.10
N VAL A 4 4.26 -0.84 -7.79
CA VAL A 4 2.97 -1.11 -7.13
C VAL A 4 2.18 0.13 -6.75
N GLY A 5 2.75 1.32 -6.97
CA GLY A 5 2.19 2.58 -6.47
C GLY A 5 1.89 2.48 -4.98
N ASP A 6 0.68 2.87 -4.59
CA ASP A 6 0.16 2.77 -3.22
C ASP A 6 -0.75 1.55 -3.03
N SER A 7 -0.30 0.37 -3.46
CA SER A 7 -0.97 -0.89 -3.10
C SER A 7 -0.35 -1.49 -1.83
N ILE A 8 0.92 -1.91 -1.95
CA ILE A 8 1.73 -2.45 -0.86
C ILE A 8 2.94 -1.55 -0.64
N PHE A 9 3.35 -1.41 0.61
CA PHE A 9 4.55 -0.66 1.01
C PHE A 9 5.68 -1.62 1.38
N MET A 10 6.76 -1.08 1.93
CA MET A 10 7.81 -1.92 2.53
C MET A 10 7.18 -2.88 3.57
N PRO A 11 7.70 -4.12 3.72
CA PRO A 11 7.04 -5.14 4.53
C PRO A 11 6.71 -4.70 5.96
N ASP A 12 7.59 -3.91 6.56
CA ASP A 12 7.46 -3.38 7.92
C ASP A 12 6.46 -2.22 8.06
N PHE A 13 5.95 -1.67 6.96
CA PHE A 13 4.93 -0.62 6.95
C PHE A 13 3.54 -1.13 6.55
N GLY A 14 3.48 -2.20 5.75
CA GLY A 14 2.26 -2.90 5.39
C GLY A 14 1.64 -2.43 4.06
N THR A 15 0.45 -1.85 4.12
CA THR A 15 -0.36 -1.46 2.95
C THR A 15 -0.89 -0.04 3.04
N ALA A 16 -1.35 0.49 1.91
CA ALA A 16 -2.00 1.79 1.83
C ALA A 16 -3.37 1.83 2.52
N ARG A 17 -3.87 3.05 2.70
CA ARG A 17 -5.22 3.35 3.22
C ARG A 17 -6.28 3.11 2.12
N CYS A 18 -7.52 2.86 2.52
CA CYS A 18 -8.64 2.55 1.63
C CYS A 18 -9.86 3.45 1.83
N ASP A 19 -9.74 4.55 2.58
CA ASP A 19 -10.85 5.44 2.98
C ASP A 19 -11.05 6.66 2.06
N PHE A 20 -10.31 6.76 0.96
CA PHE A 20 -10.66 7.72 -0.09
C PHE A 20 -11.94 7.28 -0.84
N PRO A 21 -12.67 8.22 -1.47
CA PRO A 21 -13.87 7.88 -2.24
C PRO A 21 -13.61 6.76 -3.26
N GLY A 22 -14.38 5.67 -3.18
CA GLY A 22 -14.22 4.49 -4.02
C GLY A 22 -13.14 3.49 -3.57
N GLY A 23 -12.45 3.76 -2.46
CA GLY A 23 -11.50 2.83 -1.85
C GLY A 23 -12.20 1.68 -1.12
N SER A 24 -11.53 0.52 -1.09
CA SER A 24 -12.06 -0.72 -0.51
C SER A 24 -10.91 -1.59 -0.01
N ALA A 25 -10.90 -1.89 1.28
CA ALA A 25 -9.91 -2.80 1.87
C ALA A 25 -9.97 -4.18 1.21
N ARG A 26 -11.17 -4.66 0.89
CA ARG A 26 -11.36 -5.96 0.26
C ARG A 26 -10.74 -6.01 -1.15
N ASP A 27 -10.88 -4.94 -1.91
CA ASP A 27 -10.31 -4.84 -3.27
C ASP A 27 -8.79 -4.67 -3.23
N LEU A 28 -8.28 -3.91 -2.24
CA LEU A 28 -6.84 -3.80 -2.00
C LEU A 28 -6.24 -5.17 -1.68
N TYR A 29 -6.84 -5.93 -0.76
CA TYR A 29 -6.39 -7.28 -0.43
C TYR A 29 -6.37 -8.18 -1.66
N SER A 30 -7.48 -8.21 -2.41
CA SER A 30 -7.61 -9.05 -3.60
C SER A 30 -6.59 -8.67 -4.68
N SER A 31 -6.25 -7.38 -4.79
CA SER A 31 -5.22 -6.90 -5.70
C SER A 31 -3.83 -7.27 -5.22
N ALA A 32 -3.51 -7.08 -3.94
CA ALA A 32 -2.24 -7.47 -3.35
C ALA A 32 -1.98 -8.98 -3.50
N GLN A 33 -2.98 -9.82 -3.21
CA GLN A 33 -2.86 -11.28 -3.38
C GLN A 33 -2.55 -11.69 -4.82
N ARG A 34 -3.13 -11.02 -5.82
CA ARG A 34 -2.77 -11.23 -7.23
C ARG A 34 -1.29 -10.88 -7.50
N LEU A 35 -0.78 -9.81 -6.89
CA LEU A 35 0.65 -9.44 -7.01
C LEU A 35 1.56 -10.48 -6.35
N LEU A 36 1.19 -11.01 -5.18
CA LEU A 36 1.96 -12.02 -4.44
C LEU A 36 2.04 -13.39 -5.13
N GLN A 37 1.27 -13.61 -6.19
CA GLN A 37 1.38 -14.81 -7.03
C GLN A 37 2.55 -14.76 -8.04
N LEU A 38 3.20 -13.61 -8.19
CA LEU A 38 4.38 -13.47 -9.04
C LEU A 38 5.57 -14.27 -8.49
N PRO A 39 6.61 -14.53 -9.31
CA PRO A 39 7.80 -15.24 -8.85
C PRO A 39 8.45 -14.54 -7.64
N LYS A 40 8.88 -15.33 -6.66
CA LYS A 40 9.51 -14.87 -5.41
C LYS A 40 10.63 -13.83 -5.60
N SER A 41 11.46 -14.02 -6.63
CA SER A 41 12.57 -13.14 -7.01
C SER A 41 12.15 -11.83 -7.68
N THR A 42 10.87 -11.62 -7.93
CA THR A 42 10.37 -10.39 -8.55
C THR A 42 10.62 -9.21 -7.62
N LYS A 43 11.47 -8.28 -8.08
CA LYS A 43 11.66 -6.97 -7.44
C LYS A 43 10.38 -6.15 -7.46
N VAL A 44 10.04 -5.58 -6.32
CA VAL A 44 8.87 -4.72 -6.08
C VAL A 44 9.36 -3.33 -5.70
N PHE A 45 8.90 -2.32 -6.43
CA PHE A 45 9.19 -0.91 -6.20
C PHE A 45 7.95 -0.20 -5.67
N VAL A 46 8.04 0.33 -4.45
CA VAL A 46 6.91 0.99 -3.74
C VAL A 46 6.78 2.46 -4.12
N GLY A 47 5.56 3.00 -4.11
CA GLY A 47 5.32 4.42 -4.40
C GLY A 47 5.82 5.36 -3.31
N HIS A 48 5.75 4.92 -2.05
CA HIS A 48 6.17 5.70 -0.89
C HIS A 48 6.83 4.81 0.18
N ASP A 49 7.69 5.43 0.97
CA ASP A 49 8.22 4.86 2.19
C ASP A 49 8.33 5.93 3.28
N TYR A 50 7.99 5.55 4.50
CA TYR A 50 7.88 6.46 5.64
C TYR A 50 8.90 6.18 6.75
N GLY A 51 9.82 5.22 6.55
CA GLY A 51 10.88 4.90 7.51
C GLY A 51 10.39 4.59 8.93
N PRO A 52 9.47 3.62 9.12
CA PRO A 52 8.94 3.29 10.45
C PRO A 52 10.08 2.92 11.40
N GLY A 53 9.99 3.37 12.66
CA GLY A 53 11.05 3.17 13.65
C GLY A 53 12.33 3.97 13.39
N GLY A 54 12.31 4.93 12.45
CA GLY A 54 13.47 5.78 12.15
C GLY A 54 14.52 5.11 11.27
N ARG A 55 14.18 3.99 10.61
CA ARG A 55 15.09 3.34 9.66
C ARG A 55 15.35 4.22 8.43
N PRO A 56 16.46 4.00 7.70
CA PRO A 56 16.69 4.63 6.42
C PRO A 56 15.55 4.37 5.41
N ILE A 57 15.34 5.33 4.51
CA ILE A 57 14.37 5.20 3.42
C ILE A 57 14.77 4.06 2.49
N ALA A 58 13.78 3.27 2.11
CA ALA A 58 13.89 2.17 1.17
C ALA A 58 12.76 2.26 0.13
N TRP A 59 12.99 1.72 -1.06
CA TRP A 59 12.01 1.75 -2.15
C TRP A 59 11.89 0.42 -2.89
N GLU A 60 12.75 -0.55 -2.57
CA GLU A 60 12.83 -1.84 -3.25
C GLU A 60 12.72 -3.00 -2.24
N THR A 61 11.89 -3.98 -2.57
CA THR A 61 11.78 -5.27 -1.89
C THR A 61 11.54 -6.38 -2.91
N THR A 62 11.19 -7.59 -2.47
CA THR A 62 10.83 -8.72 -3.34
C THR A 62 9.48 -9.30 -2.97
N ILE A 63 8.86 -10.05 -3.90
CA ILE A 63 7.65 -10.81 -3.59
C ILE A 63 7.88 -11.76 -2.42
N GLU A 64 9.03 -12.43 -2.36
CA GLU A 64 9.40 -13.29 -1.22
C GLU A 64 9.28 -12.56 0.12
N LYS A 65 9.96 -11.41 0.26
CA LYS A 65 9.91 -10.63 1.49
C LYS A 65 8.51 -10.10 1.81
N GLN A 66 7.72 -9.75 0.81
CA GLN A 66 6.33 -9.34 1.04
C GLN A 66 5.48 -10.49 1.61
N LYS A 67 5.66 -11.72 1.09
CA LYS A 67 4.92 -12.89 1.54
C LYS A 67 5.32 -13.34 2.93
N GLU A 68 6.57 -13.13 3.33
CA GLU A 68 7.12 -13.57 4.61
C GLU A 68 6.99 -12.52 5.71
N GLU A 69 7.19 -11.24 5.39
CA GLU A 69 7.42 -10.19 6.39
C GLU A 69 6.37 -9.08 6.38
N ASN A 70 5.49 -9.00 5.37
CA ASN A 70 4.53 -7.89 5.33
C ASN A 70 3.54 -7.97 6.49
N ILE A 71 3.53 -6.94 7.34
CA ILE A 71 2.74 -6.93 8.57
C ILE A 71 1.22 -6.93 8.35
N HIS A 72 0.76 -6.68 7.13
CA HIS A 72 -0.65 -6.67 6.76
C HIS A 72 -1.05 -7.77 5.77
N ILE A 73 -0.20 -8.17 4.83
CA ILE A 73 -0.58 -9.05 3.70
C ILE A 73 0.33 -10.25 3.47
N ASN A 74 1.10 -10.67 4.48
CA ASN A 74 1.87 -11.91 4.41
C ASN A 74 0.95 -13.15 4.18
N ASP A 75 1.55 -14.29 3.83
CA ASP A 75 0.85 -15.53 3.47
C ASP A 75 -0.08 -16.07 4.59
N GLY A 76 0.13 -15.66 5.83
CA GLY A 76 -0.68 -16.09 6.97
C GLY A 76 -1.93 -15.23 7.21
N VAL A 77 -2.05 -14.06 6.59
CA VAL A 77 -3.16 -13.13 6.87
C VAL A 77 -4.37 -13.46 6.01
N GLN A 78 -5.49 -13.70 6.67
CA GLN A 78 -6.77 -13.94 6.01
C GLN A 78 -7.48 -12.63 5.65
N ILE A 79 -8.32 -12.64 4.61
CA ILE A 79 -9.03 -11.44 4.14
C ILE A 79 -9.86 -10.73 5.23
N SER A 80 -10.51 -11.47 6.12
CA SER A 80 -11.32 -10.89 7.20
C SER A 80 -10.46 -10.16 8.23
N GLU A 81 -9.29 -10.71 8.54
CA GLU A 81 -8.30 -10.09 9.43
C GLU A 81 -7.73 -8.83 8.80
N PHE A 82 -7.31 -8.90 7.53
CA PHE A 82 -6.85 -7.73 6.80
C PHE A 82 -7.88 -6.60 6.77
N VAL A 83 -9.13 -6.89 6.40
CA VAL A 83 -10.20 -5.89 6.32
C VAL A 83 -10.42 -5.23 7.68
N SER A 84 -10.51 -6.03 8.74
CA SER A 84 -10.72 -5.51 10.10
C SER A 84 -9.58 -4.58 10.54
N VAL A 85 -8.32 -5.00 10.36
CA VAL A 85 -7.14 -4.17 10.71
C VAL A 85 -7.08 -2.92 9.86
N ARG A 86 -7.33 -3.03 8.55
CA ARG A 86 -7.22 -1.92 7.61
C ARG A 86 -8.26 -0.84 7.88
N GLU A 87 -9.52 -1.23 8.06
CA GLU A 87 -10.62 -0.29 8.34
C GLU A 87 -10.47 0.38 9.71
N ALA A 88 -10.07 -0.38 10.73
CA ALA A 88 -9.79 0.17 12.06
C ALA A 88 -8.64 1.18 12.01
N ARG A 89 -7.57 0.89 11.26
CA ARG A 89 -6.44 1.81 11.07
C ARG A 89 -6.86 3.05 10.29
N ASP A 90 -7.65 2.90 9.23
CA ASP A 90 -8.12 4.01 8.39
C ASP A 90 -9.00 5.00 9.17
N ALA A 91 -9.87 4.51 10.05
CA ALA A 91 -10.70 5.36 10.92
C ALA A 91 -9.87 6.26 11.86
N GLY A 92 -8.62 5.91 12.13
CA GLY A 92 -7.69 6.70 12.95
C GLY A 92 -6.82 7.69 12.16
N LEU A 93 -6.87 7.70 10.83
CA LEU A 93 -6.00 8.52 10.00
C LEU A 93 -6.61 9.91 9.74
N SER A 94 -5.78 10.94 9.86
CA SER A 94 -6.13 12.26 9.35
C SER A 94 -6.09 12.29 7.82
N LEU A 95 -6.81 13.24 7.24
CA LEU A 95 -6.70 13.53 5.81
C LEU A 95 -5.28 14.00 5.47
N PRO A 96 -4.68 13.52 4.35
CA PRO A 96 -3.37 14.01 3.94
C PRO A 96 -3.39 15.52 3.68
N LYS A 97 -2.32 16.20 4.10
CA LYS A 97 -2.20 17.66 4.02
C LYS A 97 -2.49 18.25 2.63
N MET A 98 -2.10 17.54 1.57
CA MET A 98 -2.22 18.00 0.19
C MET A 98 -3.35 17.34 -0.61
N ILE A 99 -4.27 16.62 0.05
CA ILE A 99 -5.27 15.81 -0.67
C ILE A 99 -6.13 16.62 -1.65
N ILE A 100 -6.63 17.79 -1.24
CA ILE A 100 -7.47 18.64 -2.08
C ILE A 100 -6.71 19.20 -3.30
N PRO A 101 -5.58 19.92 -3.15
CA PRO A 101 -4.85 20.44 -4.31
C PRO A 101 -4.31 19.33 -5.20
N SER A 102 -3.85 18.20 -4.63
CA SER A 102 -3.32 17.08 -5.43
C SER A 102 -4.40 16.43 -6.28
N ILE A 103 -5.61 16.19 -5.75
CA ILE A 103 -6.70 15.59 -6.53
C ILE A 103 -7.08 16.50 -7.71
N GLN A 104 -7.27 17.79 -7.47
CA GLN A 104 -7.69 18.74 -8.51
C GLN A 104 -6.72 18.78 -9.70
N ILE A 105 -5.41 18.80 -9.42
CA ILE A 105 -4.36 18.87 -10.45
C ILE A 105 -4.16 17.51 -11.12
N ASN A 106 -4.12 16.42 -10.34
CA ASN A 106 -3.85 15.07 -10.87
C ASN A 106 -4.99 14.55 -11.76
N MET A 107 -6.25 14.90 -11.45
CA MET A 107 -7.39 14.58 -12.31
C MET A 107 -7.33 15.26 -13.68
N ARG A 108 -6.53 16.32 -13.82
CA ARG A 108 -6.27 17.04 -15.08
C ARG A 108 -4.89 16.74 -15.65
N ALA A 109 -4.35 15.56 -15.36
CA ALA A 109 -3.03 15.11 -15.80
C ALA A 109 -1.89 16.10 -15.48
N GLY A 110 -1.98 16.81 -14.36
CA GLY A 110 -0.97 17.78 -13.93
C GLY A 110 -1.27 19.23 -14.32
N SER A 111 -2.37 19.51 -15.02
CA SER A 111 -2.74 20.88 -15.39
C SER A 111 -3.35 21.65 -14.22
N ALA A 112 -2.85 22.87 -14.00
CA ALA A 112 -3.38 23.81 -13.01
C ALA A 112 -4.48 24.74 -13.54
N SER A 113 -4.71 24.76 -14.87
CA SER A 113 -5.74 25.57 -15.53
C SER A 113 -7.10 24.87 -15.55
#